data_AF-A0A660Y8K6-F1
#
_entry.id   AF-A0A660Y8K6-F1
#
_cell.length_a   1.000
_cell.length_b   1.000
_cell.length_c   1.000
_cell.angle_alpha   90.00
_cell.angle_beta   90.00
_cell.angle_gamma   90.00
#
_symmetry.space_group_name_H-M   'P 1'
#
loop_
_entity.id
_entity.type
_entity.pdbx_description
1 polymer ?
#
loop_
_entity_poly.entity_id
_entity_poly.type
_entity_poly.pdbx_seq_one_letter_code
_entity_poly.pdbx_strand_id
1 'polypeptide(L)'
;MQDTIGVLDFGGQYTHLIANRIRRLRVYSEIVSPDSDSDRLRNFKGLILSGGPSSVYDADQPSFNPNLFDLSMPVLGLCYGHHLMAQRLGGEVRPGRTKEYGTAQLEIREKTGILEGLEDSETVWMSHGDYVAQAPPGFRVTGSTVSCPIAAMGDPERNLYGLQFHPEVTHTPKGMRMLENFVTLCGCERNWTMGNYIESSLQAIRDRMGDRNVFLFVSGGVDSTVAFVLLEKALGAKRVYGLHIDNGLMRKNESAFVRDSLLEHGFTNFRVVDAGPDFLSALRGVVHPEEKRRIIGTQFIEVRDRAMEQLGLDPEQWILGQGTIYPDTIESGGTKNAAVIKTHHNRVALVEELIAQGKVIEPLSQLYKDEVREVGERLGIPKSLVWRHPFPGPGLGVRALCSD
;
A
#
# COMPACT_ATOMS: atom_id res chain seq x y z
N MET A 1 -15.37 11.77 -10.67
CA MET A 1 -14.55 10.54 -10.58
C MET A 1 -13.12 10.99 -10.42
N GLN A 2 -12.35 10.40 -9.51
CA GLN A 2 -10.98 10.84 -9.24
C GLN A 2 -10.02 10.29 -10.30
N ASP A 3 -9.15 11.15 -10.82
CA ASP A 3 -8.09 10.73 -11.74
C ASP A 3 -7.16 9.72 -11.05
N THR A 4 -6.98 8.57 -11.70
CA THR A 4 -6.27 7.44 -11.13
C THR A 4 -5.24 6.89 -12.13
N ILE A 5 -4.05 6.60 -11.64
CA ILE A 5 -2.99 5.90 -12.38
C ILE A 5 -2.96 4.43 -11.94
N GLY A 6 -3.02 3.52 -12.91
CA GLY A 6 -2.89 2.08 -12.67
C GLY A 6 -1.42 1.66 -12.64
N VAL A 7 -0.99 0.93 -11.61
CA VAL A 7 0.35 0.35 -11.50
C VAL A 7 0.23 -1.17 -11.67
N LEU A 8 0.62 -1.69 -12.82
CA LEU A 8 0.55 -3.13 -13.14
C LEU A 8 1.71 -3.87 -12.46
N ASP A 9 1.39 -4.81 -11.58
CA ASP A 9 2.37 -5.54 -10.76
C ASP A 9 2.91 -6.81 -11.43
N PHE A 10 4.07 -6.69 -12.06
CA PHE A 10 4.82 -7.80 -12.64
C PHE A 10 5.73 -8.53 -11.62
N GLY A 11 5.48 -8.36 -10.32
CA GLY A 11 6.23 -9.03 -9.24
C GLY A 11 7.48 -8.27 -8.78
N GLY A 12 7.59 -6.99 -9.13
CA GLY A 12 8.71 -6.14 -8.74
C GLY A 12 8.64 -5.76 -7.26
N GLN A 13 9.79 -5.81 -6.58
CA GLN A 13 9.89 -5.39 -5.16
C GLN A 13 9.51 -3.91 -4.91
N TYR A 14 9.45 -3.08 -5.95
CA TYR A 14 9.18 -1.65 -5.86
C TYR A 14 7.76 -1.24 -6.28
N THR A 15 6.86 -2.17 -6.59
CA THR A 15 5.48 -1.85 -7.04
C THR A 15 4.75 -0.92 -6.06
N HIS A 16 4.79 -1.22 -4.75
CA HIS A 16 4.22 -0.32 -3.73
C HIS A 16 4.91 1.04 -3.67
N LEU A 17 6.21 1.10 -3.96
CA LEU A 17 6.98 2.34 -3.96
C LEU A 17 6.55 3.24 -5.13
N ILE A 18 6.38 2.67 -6.32
CA ILE A 18 5.85 3.37 -7.51
C ILE A 18 4.50 3.98 -7.18
N ALA A 19 3.55 3.17 -6.72
CA ALA A 19 2.21 3.64 -6.36
C ALA A 19 2.27 4.75 -5.30
N ASN A 20 3.09 4.59 -4.26
CA ASN A 20 3.29 5.63 -3.23
C ASN A 20 3.91 6.92 -3.81
N ARG A 21 4.87 6.85 -4.75
CA ARG A 21 5.45 8.05 -5.39
C ARG A 21 4.43 8.84 -6.17
N ILE A 22 3.54 8.18 -6.91
CA ILE A 22 2.45 8.85 -7.62
C ILE A 22 1.52 9.59 -6.66
N ARG A 23 1.18 8.98 -5.51
CA ARG A 23 0.36 9.64 -4.48
C ARG A 23 1.02 10.85 -3.85
N ARG A 24 2.36 10.84 -3.70
CA ARG A 24 3.13 12.03 -3.27
C ARG A 24 3.05 13.18 -4.27
N LEU A 25 2.82 12.89 -5.55
CA LEU A 25 2.53 13.87 -6.60
C LEU A 25 1.06 14.31 -6.60
N ARG A 26 0.29 13.94 -5.56
CA ARG A 26 -1.12 14.30 -5.33
C ARG A 26 -2.08 13.72 -6.37
N VAL A 27 -1.75 12.58 -6.96
CA VAL A 27 -2.64 11.81 -7.85
C VAL A 27 -2.89 10.43 -7.25
N TYR A 28 -4.15 9.95 -7.29
CA TYR A 28 -4.45 8.63 -6.75
C TYR A 28 -3.82 7.55 -7.63
N SER A 29 -3.36 6.46 -7.00
CA SER A 29 -2.80 5.32 -7.71
C SER A 29 -3.32 4.02 -7.14
N GLU A 30 -3.53 3.05 -8.04
CA GLU A 30 -3.99 1.71 -7.71
C GLU A 30 -3.06 0.67 -8.32
N ILE A 31 -2.53 -0.23 -7.48
CA ILE A 31 -1.87 -1.46 -7.91
C ILE A 31 -2.92 -2.41 -8.44
N VAL A 32 -2.69 -2.86 -9.67
CA VAL A 32 -3.61 -3.70 -10.43
C VAL A 32 -2.90 -4.90 -11.01
N SER A 33 -3.65 -5.98 -11.23
CA SER A 33 -3.10 -7.18 -11.86
C SER A 33 -2.75 -6.91 -13.32
N PRO A 34 -1.59 -7.36 -13.82
CA PRO A 34 -1.23 -7.19 -15.23
C PRO A 34 -2.21 -7.84 -16.21
N ASP A 35 -2.94 -8.89 -15.79
CA ASP A 35 -3.96 -9.60 -16.58
C ASP A 35 -5.36 -8.97 -16.57
N SER A 36 -5.50 -7.78 -15.95
CA SER A 36 -6.77 -7.04 -15.93
C SER A 36 -7.31 -6.79 -17.33
N ASP A 37 -8.61 -6.98 -17.54
CA ASP A 37 -9.26 -6.75 -18.83
C ASP A 37 -9.19 -5.29 -19.28
N SER A 38 -9.38 -5.08 -20.58
CA SER A 38 -9.25 -3.76 -21.20
C SER A 38 -10.28 -2.75 -20.69
N ASP A 39 -11.48 -3.20 -20.28
CA ASP A 39 -12.54 -2.32 -19.79
C ASP A 39 -12.17 -1.75 -18.42
N ARG A 40 -11.59 -2.58 -17.54
CA ARG A 40 -11.01 -2.12 -16.28
C ARG A 40 -9.87 -1.14 -16.53
N LEU A 41 -8.95 -1.48 -17.42
CA LEU A 41 -7.76 -0.66 -17.68
C LEU A 41 -8.11 0.72 -18.29
N ARG A 42 -9.19 0.82 -19.08
CA ARG A 42 -9.68 2.09 -19.65
C ARG A 42 -10.15 3.11 -18.61
N ASN A 43 -10.39 2.69 -17.36
CA ASN A 43 -10.78 3.60 -16.28
C ASN A 43 -9.60 4.42 -15.73
N PHE A 44 -8.36 4.08 -16.07
CA PHE A 44 -7.17 4.82 -15.65
C PHE A 44 -6.81 5.94 -16.64
N LYS A 45 -6.17 7.00 -16.12
CA LYS A 45 -5.61 8.08 -16.95
C LYS A 45 -4.28 7.72 -17.60
N GLY A 46 -3.57 6.75 -17.02
CA GLY A 46 -2.33 6.21 -17.53
C GLY A 46 -1.91 4.97 -16.75
N LEU A 47 -1.00 4.19 -17.33
CA LEU A 47 -0.53 2.93 -16.77
C LEU A 47 0.97 2.95 -16.53
N ILE A 48 1.42 2.40 -15.42
CA ILE A 48 2.83 2.12 -15.13
C ILE A 48 3.01 0.61 -15.04
N LEU A 49 3.86 0.05 -15.89
CA LEU A 49 4.24 -1.36 -15.84
C LEU A 49 5.46 -1.46 -14.92
N SER A 50 5.32 -2.14 -13.79
CA SER A 50 6.40 -2.28 -12.82
C SER A 50 7.57 -3.10 -13.38
N GLY A 51 8.68 -3.08 -12.63
CA GLY A 51 9.71 -4.10 -12.78
C GLY A 51 9.21 -5.49 -12.36
N GLY A 52 10.07 -6.49 -12.54
CA GLY A 52 9.86 -7.88 -12.15
C GLY A 52 11.19 -8.63 -12.12
N PRO A 53 11.29 -9.76 -11.40
CA PRO A 53 12.52 -10.54 -11.32
C PRO A 53 12.78 -11.39 -12.57
N SER A 54 11.75 -11.63 -13.37
CA SER A 54 11.77 -12.52 -14.54
C SER A 54 12.38 -11.87 -15.78
N SER A 55 12.87 -12.69 -16.70
CA SER A 55 13.11 -12.31 -18.09
C SER A 55 11.79 -12.30 -18.87
N VAL A 56 11.69 -11.49 -19.92
CA VAL A 56 10.56 -11.52 -20.87
C VAL A 56 10.54 -12.77 -21.75
N TYR A 57 11.57 -13.62 -21.67
CA TYR A 57 11.64 -14.91 -22.36
C TYR A 57 11.41 -16.11 -21.43
N ASP A 58 11.23 -15.88 -20.13
CA ASP A 58 10.96 -16.96 -19.18
C ASP A 58 9.60 -17.60 -19.49
N ALA A 59 9.53 -18.93 -19.41
CA ALA A 59 8.30 -19.69 -19.65
C ALA A 59 7.19 -19.32 -18.65
N ASP A 60 7.58 -18.96 -17.43
CA ASP A 60 6.69 -18.58 -16.33
C ASP A 60 6.51 -17.06 -16.20
N GLN A 61 6.54 -16.33 -17.33
CA GLN A 61 6.30 -14.89 -17.32
C GLN A 61 4.92 -14.56 -16.70
N PRO A 62 4.79 -13.45 -15.95
CA PRO A 62 3.49 -13.02 -15.44
C PRO A 62 2.48 -12.86 -16.59
N SER A 63 1.30 -13.46 -16.44
CA SER A 63 0.19 -13.24 -17.38
C SER A 63 -0.18 -11.76 -17.41
N PHE A 64 -0.41 -11.22 -18.61
CA PHE A 64 -0.80 -9.82 -18.78
C PHE A 64 -1.75 -9.64 -19.96
N ASN A 65 -2.47 -8.51 -19.98
CA ASN A 65 -3.38 -8.16 -21.05
C ASN A 65 -2.61 -7.71 -22.31
N PRO A 66 -2.67 -8.44 -23.43
CA PRO A 66 -1.89 -8.12 -24.63
C PRO A 66 -2.31 -6.80 -25.28
N ASN A 67 -3.54 -6.34 -25.04
CA ASN A 67 -4.12 -5.15 -25.67
C ASN A 67 -3.82 -3.87 -24.88
N LEU A 68 -3.01 -3.91 -23.81
CA LEU A 68 -2.78 -2.75 -22.95
C LEU A 68 -2.16 -1.56 -23.69
N PHE A 69 -1.37 -1.82 -24.74
CA PHE A 69 -0.73 -0.77 -25.55
C PHE A 69 -1.68 -0.15 -26.58
N ASP A 70 -2.86 -0.74 -26.80
CA ASP A 70 -3.88 -0.27 -27.74
C ASP A 70 -4.93 0.65 -27.07
N LEU A 71 -4.79 0.93 -25.77
CA LEU A 71 -5.81 1.65 -24.99
C LEU A 71 -5.80 3.18 -25.16
N SER A 72 -4.99 3.72 -26.09
CA SER A 72 -4.90 5.16 -26.39
C SER A 72 -4.70 6.04 -25.14
N MET A 73 -3.80 5.64 -24.24
CA MET A 73 -3.44 6.37 -23.03
C MET A 73 -1.93 6.30 -22.78
N PRO A 74 -1.36 7.23 -21.99
CA PRO A 74 0.05 7.17 -21.66
C PRO A 74 0.43 5.90 -20.89
N VAL A 75 1.54 5.29 -21.28
CA VAL A 75 2.08 4.08 -20.63
C VAL A 75 3.56 4.26 -20.33
N LEU A 76 3.96 3.96 -19.10
CA LEU A 76 5.34 3.97 -18.64
C LEU A 76 5.80 2.57 -18.25
N GLY A 77 6.76 2.00 -18.98
CA GLY A 77 7.43 0.75 -18.62
C GLY A 77 8.69 0.98 -17.79
N LEU A 78 8.81 0.33 -16.63
CA LEU A 78 9.99 0.39 -15.77
C LEU A 78 10.70 -0.97 -15.71
N CYS A 79 11.99 -1.00 -16.01
CA CYS A 79 12.82 -2.21 -16.02
C CYS A 79 12.16 -3.36 -16.85
N TYR A 80 11.54 -4.36 -16.19
CA TYR A 80 10.79 -5.41 -16.88
C TYR A 80 9.67 -4.83 -17.76
N GLY A 81 8.92 -3.83 -17.29
CA GLY A 81 7.90 -3.15 -18.09
C GLY A 81 8.47 -2.48 -19.35
N HIS A 82 9.71 -1.99 -19.28
CA HIS A 82 10.44 -1.44 -20.44
C HIS A 82 10.82 -2.55 -21.44
N HIS A 83 11.27 -3.71 -20.96
CA HIS A 83 11.52 -4.88 -21.81
C HIS A 83 10.25 -5.40 -22.47
N LEU A 84 9.17 -5.53 -21.70
CA LEU A 84 7.89 -6.03 -22.18
C LEU A 84 7.33 -5.11 -23.28
N MET A 85 7.37 -3.80 -23.06
CA MET A 85 7.00 -2.81 -24.06
C MET A 85 7.83 -2.96 -25.33
N ALA A 86 9.16 -3.10 -25.20
CA ALA A 86 10.03 -3.27 -26.36
C ALA A 86 9.67 -4.54 -27.16
N GLN A 87 9.61 -5.68 -26.48
CA GLN A 87 9.33 -6.98 -27.11
C GLN A 87 7.96 -6.99 -27.80
N ARG A 88 6.92 -6.44 -27.16
CA ARG A 88 5.55 -6.50 -27.67
C ARG A 88 5.28 -5.57 -28.84
N LEU A 89 6.05 -4.50 -28.96
CA LEU A 89 5.89 -3.53 -30.04
C LEU A 89 6.86 -3.76 -31.20
N GLY A 90 7.57 -4.90 -31.22
CA GLY A 90 8.44 -5.31 -32.33
C GLY A 90 9.90 -4.86 -32.20
N GLY A 91 10.35 -4.50 -31.00
CA GLY A 91 11.77 -4.38 -30.66
C GLY A 91 12.41 -5.72 -30.31
N GLU A 92 13.68 -5.69 -29.91
CA GLU A 92 14.46 -6.87 -29.54
C GLU A 92 15.04 -6.71 -28.13
N VAL A 93 14.85 -7.72 -27.27
CA VAL A 93 15.45 -7.81 -25.94
C VAL A 93 16.52 -8.91 -25.97
N ARG A 94 17.67 -8.68 -25.34
CA ARG A 94 18.74 -9.66 -25.25
C ARG A 94 19.22 -9.82 -23.81
N PRO A 95 19.69 -11.02 -23.43
CA PRO A 95 20.38 -11.20 -22.16
C PRO A 95 21.66 -10.36 -22.12
N GLY A 96 21.85 -9.64 -21.03
CA GLY A 96 23.06 -8.88 -20.75
C GLY A 96 24.24 -9.80 -20.46
N ARG A 97 25.45 -9.39 -20.86
CA ARG A 97 26.70 -10.13 -20.56
C ARG A 97 27.11 -10.00 -19.09
N THR A 98 26.71 -8.91 -18.45
CA THR A 98 26.94 -8.59 -17.04
C THR A 98 25.62 -8.08 -16.47
N LYS A 99 25.20 -8.60 -15.32
CA LYS A 99 24.05 -8.04 -14.61
C LYS A 99 24.46 -6.70 -14.02
N GLU A 100 23.76 -5.63 -14.38
CA GLU A 100 24.02 -4.29 -13.87
C GLU A 100 23.05 -4.02 -12.72
N TYR A 101 23.60 -4.05 -11.51
CA TYR A 101 22.90 -3.70 -10.28
C TYR A 101 23.65 -2.55 -9.63
N GLY A 102 23.08 -1.35 -9.66
CA GLY A 102 23.69 -0.20 -9.01
C GLY A 102 23.45 1.11 -9.71
N THR A 103 24.20 2.12 -9.25
CA THR A 103 24.17 3.47 -9.81
C THR A 103 24.89 3.51 -11.16
N ALA A 104 24.27 4.15 -12.14
CA ALA A 104 24.85 4.43 -13.45
C ALA A 104 24.65 5.91 -13.83
N GLN A 105 25.44 6.40 -14.78
CA GLN A 105 25.21 7.68 -15.44
C GLN A 105 24.39 7.47 -16.71
N LEU A 106 23.21 8.06 -16.76
CA LEU A 106 22.36 8.14 -17.94
C LEU A 106 22.74 9.38 -18.74
N GLU A 107 23.24 9.18 -19.95
CA GLU A 107 23.38 10.23 -20.95
C GLU A 107 22.02 10.44 -21.64
N ILE A 108 21.47 11.63 -21.51
CA ILE A 108 20.17 12.00 -22.09
C ILE A 108 20.39 12.66 -23.44
N ARG A 109 19.80 12.07 -24.49
CA ARG A 109 19.90 12.55 -25.88
C ARG A 109 18.77 13.50 -26.24
N GLU A 110 17.58 13.28 -25.68
CA GLU A 110 16.40 14.11 -25.88
C GLU A 110 15.71 14.38 -24.54
N LYS A 111 15.62 15.66 -24.16
CA LYS A 111 15.01 16.12 -22.89
C LYS A 111 13.52 16.41 -23.07
N THR A 112 12.77 15.44 -23.56
CA THR A 112 11.34 15.57 -23.88
C THR A 112 10.51 14.52 -23.16
N GLY A 113 9.20 14.78 -23.04
CA GLY A 113 8.25 13.86 -22.40
C GLY A 113 8.68 13.53 -20.97
N ILE A 114 8.93 12.25 -20.69
CA ILE A 114 9.31 11.82 -19.33
C ILE A 114 10.65 12.39 -18.85
N LEU A 115 11.55 12.78 -19.77
CA LEU A 115 12.88 13.31 -19.44
C LEU A 115 12.95 14.85 -19.47
N GLU A 116 11.80 15.53 -19.56
CA GLU A 116 11.75 16.99 -19.61
C GLU A 116 12.25 17.66 -18.30
N GLY A 117 13.14 18.64 -18.45
CA GLY A 117 13.72 19.40 -17.34
C GLY A 117 14.83 18.66 -16.59
N LEU A 118 15.45 17.65 -17.22
CA LEU A 118 16.65 16.96 -16.72
C LEU A 118 17.93 17.50 -17.37
N GLU A 119 19.08 17.20 -16.76
CA GLU A 119 20.40 17.55 -17.30
C GLU A 119 20.85 16.59 -18.41
N ASP A 120 21.98 16.88 -19.08
CA ASP A 120 22.53 15.99 -20.13
C ASP A 120 23.01 14.65 -19.56
N SER A 121 23.37 14.63 -18.28
CA SER A 121 23.79 13.43 -17.55
C SER A 121 23.08 13.37 -16.21
N GLU A 122 22.41 12.25 -15.93
CA GLU A 122 21.67 12.03 -14.69
C GLU A 122 22.11 10.73 -14.01
N THR A 123 22.16 10.73 -12.69
CA THR A 123 22.41 9.51 -11.91
C THR A 123 21.14 8.69 -11.79
N VAL A 124 21.19 7.42 -12.17
CA VAL A 124 20.04 6.49 -12.17
C VAL A 124 20.37 5.16 -11.49
N TRP A 125 19.34 4.49 -10.98
CA TRP A 125 19.46 3.15 -10.39
C TRP A 125 19.06 2.04 -11.36
N MET A 126 20.06 1.32 -11.86
CA MET A 126 19.92 0.18 -12.76
C MET A 126 19.74 -1.11 -11.95
N SER A 127 18.85 -1.99 -12.40
CA SER A 127 18.67 -3.31 -11.81
C SER A 127 18.15 -4.29 -12.86
N HIS A 128 19.02 -4.75 -13.77
CA HIS A 128 18.59 -5.59 -14.88
C HIS A 128 19.61 -6.69 -15.25
N GLY A 129 19.06 -7.83 -15.69
CA GLY A 129 19.82 -8.91 -16.34
C GLY A 129 19.78 -8.84 -17.86
N ASP A 130 18.68 -8.32 -18.41
CA ASP A 130 18.45 -8.16 -19.85
C ASP A 130 18.52 -6.68 -20.25
N TYR A 131 18.63 -6.41 -21.55
CA TYR A 131 18.58 -5.06 -22.11
C TYR A 131 17.84 -5.05 -23.45
N VAL A 132 17.27 -3.91 -23.81
CA VAL A 132 16.70 -3.70 -25.15
C VAL A 132 17.84 -3.48 -26.14
N ALA A 133 17.99 -4.39 -27.09
CA ALA A 133 19.00 -4.35 -28.15
C ALA A 133 18.51 -3.55 -29.37
N GLN A 134 17.19 -3.54 -29.62
CA GLN A 134 16.56 -2.78 -30.69
C GLN A 134 15.26 -2.16 -30.19
N ALA A 135 15.14 -0.84 -30.35
CA ALA A 135 13.89 -0.13 -30.03
C ALA A 135 12.77 -0.51 -31.00
N PRO A 136 11.51 -0.53 -30.57
CA PRO A 136 10.37 -0.76 -31.46
C PRO A 136 10.27 0.28 -32.58
N PRO A 137 9.64 -0.05 -33.73
CA PRO A 137 9.32 0.94 -34.75
C PRO A 137 8.53 2.12 -34.18
N GLY A 138 8.95 3.34 -34.54
CA GLY A 138 8.37 4.61 -34.05
C GLY A 138 8.99 5.13 -32.75
N PHE A 139 9.70 4.30 -31.98
CA PHE A 139 10.36 4.74 -30.75
C PHE A 139 11.68 5.46 -31.06
N ARG A 140 11.93 6.51 -30.29
CA ARG A 140 13.22 7.21 -30.23
C ARG A 140 14.00 6.73 -29.02
N VAL A 141 15.30 6.53 -29.18
CA VAL A 141 16.21 6.26 -28.06
C VAL A 141 16.59 7.59 -27.42
N THR A 142 16.05 7.86 -26.24
CA THR A 142 16.15 9.16 -25.57
C THR A 142 17.25 9.19 -24.50
N GLY A 143 17.78 8.03 -24.09
CA GLY A 143 18.92 7.96 -23.19
C GLY A 143 19.65 6.62 -23.19
N SER A 144 20.93 6.66 -22.84
CA SER A 144 21.84 5.50 -22.82
C SER A 144 22.77 5.55 -21.62
N THR A 145 23.22 4.38 -21.14
CA THR A 145 24.37 4.25 -20.24
C THR A 145 25.52 3.56 -20.98
N VAL A 146 26.70 3.47 -20.35
CA VAL A 146 27.87 2.78 -20.90
C VAL A 146 27.57 1.33 -21.29
N SER A 147 26.76 0.63 -20.49
CA SER A 147 26.42 -0.79 -20.63
C SER A 147 25.02 -1.04 -21.19
N CYS A 148 24.16 -0.03 -21.27
CA CYS A 148 22.80 -0.12 -21.76
C CYS A 148 22.53 0.94 -22.86
N PRO A 149 22.65 0.58 -24.15
CA PRO A 149 22.47 1.52 -25.26
C PRO A 149 21.06 2.13 -25.36
N ILE A 150 20.04 1.45 -24.83
CA ILE A 150 18.64 1.89 -24.85
C ILE A 150 18.15 1.88 -23.39
N ALA A 151 18.70 2.77 -22.58
CA ALA A 151 18.33 2.91 -21.18
C ALA A 151 17.03 3.72 -21.00
N ALA A 152 16.72 4.59 -21.96
CA ALA A 152 15.44 5.28 -22.07
C ALA A 152 15.00 5.33 -23.54
N MET A 153 13.71 5.10 -23.77
CA MET A 153 13.09 5.21 -25.09
C MET A 153 11.68 5.77 -24.97
N GLY A 154 11.19 6.40 -26.03
CA GLY A 154 9.83 6.94 -26.06
C GLY A 154 9.25 7.08 -27.46
N ASP A 155 7.93 6.97 -27.52
CA ASP A 155 7.09 7.28 -28.66
C ASP A 155 6.12 8.40 -28.25
N PRO A 156 6.43 9.66 -28.59
CA PRO A 156 5.59 10.81 -28.23
C PRO A 156 4.21 10.81 -28.90
N GLU A 157 4.04 10.15 -30.05
CA GLU A 157 2.76 10.10 -30.77
C GLU A 157 1.76 9.19 -30.04
N ARG A 158 2.25 8.05 -29.53
CA ARG A 158 1.45 7.08 -28.77
C ARG A 158 1.51 7.28 -27.25
N ASN A 159 2.33 8.22 -26.77
CA ASN A 159 2.62 8.45 -25.34
C ASN A 159 3.15 7.21 -24.61
N LEU A 160 3.99 6.42 -25.27
CA LEU A 160 4.59 5.21 -24.70
C LEU A 160 6.04 5.50 -24.33
N TYR A 161 6.42 5.29 -23.08
CA TYR A 161 7.76 5.57 -22.57
C TYR A 161 8.30 4.37 -21.81
N GLY A 162 9.58 4.08 -21.96
CA GLY A 162 10.24 2.98 -21.27
C GLY A 162 11.56 3.44 -20.65
N LEU A 163 11.77 3.11 -19.38
CA LEU A 163 13.00 3.36 -18.64
C LEU A 163 13.56 2.04 -18.11
N GLN A 164 14.83 1.76 -18.40
CA GLN A 164 15.52 0.55 -17.91
C GLN A 164 15.81 0.60 -16.40
N PHE A 165 15.82 1.80 -15.83
CA PHE A 165 16.12 2.10 -14.43
C PHE A 165 14.86 2.40 -13.60
N HIS A 166 15.05 2.56 -12.29
CA HIS A 166 13.99 2.79 -11.33
C HIS A 166 13.92 4.28 -10.89
N PRO A 167 13.00 5.10 -11.45
CA PRO A 167 12.80 6.48 -11.00
C PRO A 167 12.13 6.58 -9.61
N GLU A 168 11.53 5.52 -9.10
CA GLU A 168 10.82 5.49 -7.82
C GLU A 168 11.74 5.44 -6.59
N VAL A 169 12.98 4.98 -6.77
CA VAL A 169 13.97 4.84 -5.69
C VAL A 169 14.78 6.12 -5.49
N THR A 170 15.24 6.34 -4.26
CA THR A 170 16.03 7.53 -3.89
C THR A 170 17.40 7.59 -4.55
N HIS A 171 17.91 6.46 -5.04
CA HIS A 171 19.18 6.38 -5.77
C HIS A 171 19.11 6.99 -7.18
N THR A 172 17.90 7.32 -7.66
CA THR A 172 17.67 8.14 -8.85
C THR A 172 17.20 9.53 -8.39
N PRO A 173 18.10 10.51 -8.17
CA PRO A 173 17.76 11.75 -7.46
C PRO A 173 16.66 12.57 -8.15
N LYS A 174 16.61 12.55 -9.49
CA LYS A 174 15.60 13.22 -10.30
C LYS A 174 14.41 12.32 -10.68
N GLY A 175 14.30 11.15 -10.08
CA GLY A 175 13.25 10.19 -10.40
C GLY A 175 11.83 10.70 -10.13
N MET A 176 11.63 11.47 -9.05
CA MET A 176 10.35 12.15 -8.79
C MET A 176 9.97 13.14 -9.90
N ARG A 177 10.96 13.80 -10.53
CA ARG A 177 10.71 14.71 -11.66
C ARG A 177 10.23 13.92 -12.90
N MET A 178 10.83 12.76 -13.16
CA MET A 178 10.40 11.87 -14.24
C MET A 178 8.97 11.37 -14.03
N LEU A 179 8.63 10.94 -12.81
CA LEU A 179 7.27 10.52 -12.46
C LEU A 179 6.28 11.69 -12.54
N GLU A 180 6.69 12.91 -12.18
CA GLU A 180 5.90 14.12 -12.34
C GLU A 180 5.59 14.43 -13.81
N ASN A 181 6.58 14.29 -14.69
CA ASN A 181 6.40 14.45 -16.12
C ASN A 181 5.39 13.42 -16.65
N PHE A 182 5.47 12.16 -16.22
CA PHE A 182 4.49 11.13 -16.58
C PHE A 182 3.07 11.47 -16.11
N VAL A 183 2.91 11.90 -14.85
CA VAL A 183 1.62 12.35 -14.31
C VAL A 183 1.04 13.51 -15.14
N THR A 184 1.91 14.43 -15.57
CA THR A 184 1.53 15.58 -16.40
C THR A 184 1.11 15.14 -17.80
N LEU A 185 1.82 14.18 -18.41
CA LEU A 185 1.44 13.56 -19.69
C LEU A 185 0.08 12.84 -19.63
N CYS A 186 -0.25 12.25 -18.49
CA CYS A 186 -1.57 11.65 -18.24
C CYS A 186 -2.69 12.69 -18.10
N GLY A 187 -2.37 13.97 -17.96
CA GLY A 187 -3.34 15.04 -17.74
C GLY A 187 -4.10 14.90 -16.43
N CYS A 188 -3.48 14.29 -15.40
CA CYS A 188 -4.14 14.04 -14.13
C CYS A 188 -4.31 15.30 -13.27
N GLU A 189 -5.48 15.48 -12.68
CA GLU A 189 -5.70 16.47 -11.63
C GLU A 189 -5.03 16.08 -10.31
N ARG A 190 -4.37 17.04 -9.67
CA ARG A 190 -3.63 16.86 -8.41
C ARG A 190 -4.52 16.98 -7.17
N ASN A 191 -5.60 16.20 -7.12
CA ASN A 191 -6.63 16.31 -6.08
C ASN A 191 -6.53 15.26 -4.96
N TRP A 192 -5.58 14.32 -5.02
CA TRP A 192 -5.31 13.36 -3.95
C TRP A 192 -4.52 14.02 -2.82
N THR A 193 -5.26 14.71 -1.95
CA THR A 193 -4.74 15.32 -0.73
C THR A 193 -5.46 14.73 0.48
N MET A 194 -4.82 14.69 1.64
CA MET A 194 -5.44 14.11 2.83
C MET A 194 -6.62 14.96 3.35
N GLY A 195 -6.68 16.25 3.01
CA GLY A 195 -7.88 17.07 3.27
C GLY A 195 -9.09 16.57 2.46
N ASN A 196 -8.93 16.50 1.13
CA ASN A 196 -9.98 15.99 0.24
C ASN A 196 -10.36 14.54 0.55
N TYR A 197 -9.38 13.69 0.91
CA TYR A 197 -9.63 12.33 1.35
C TYR A 197 -10.52 12.30 2.60
N ILE A 198 -10.21 13.09 3.63
CA ILE A 198 -11.03 13.14 4.84
C ILE A 198 -12.46 13.54 4.49
N GLU A 199 -12.66 14.62 3.74
CA GLU A 199 -14.00 15.09 3.37
C GLU A 199 -14.81 14.03 2.61
N SER A 200 -14.23 13.45 1.56
CA SER A 200 -14.88 12.41 0.75
C SER A 200 -15.10 11.12 1.54
N SER A 201 -14.15 10.72 2.38
CA SER A 201 -14.26 9.53 3.24
C SER A 201 -15.36 9.70 4.29
N LEU A 202 -15.48 10.87 4.93
CA LEU A 202 -16.56 11.15 5.88
C LEU A 202 -17.94 10.98 5.21
N GLN A 203 -18.10 11.47 3.98
CA GLN A 203 -19.34 11.31 3.23
C GLN A 203 -19.60 9.84 2.85
N ALA A 204 -18.60 9.17 2.27
CA ALA A 204 -18.70 7.77 1.90
C ALA A 204 -19.01 6.84 3.09
N ILE A 205 -18.45 7.14 4.27
CA ILE A 205 -18.75 6.43 5.52
C ILE A 205 -20.23 6.63 5.88
N ARG A 206 -20.75 7.87 5.86
CA ARG A 206 -22.17 8.13 6.17
C ARG A 206 -23.10 7.40 5.22
N ASP A 207 -22.82 7.48 3.92
CA ASP A 207 -23.64 6.85 2.87
C ASP A 207 -23.64 5.32 3.01
N ARG A 208 -22.45 4.73 3.21
CA ARG A 208 -22.33 3.28 3.41
C ARG A 208 -23.01 2.82 4.69
N MET A 209 -22.87 3.56 5.78
CA MET A 209 -23.31 3.10 7.10
C MET A 209 -24.81 3.32 7.33
N GLY A 210 -25.38 4.39 6.79
CA GLY A 210 -26.77 4.79 7.09
C GLY A 210 -26.95 4.96 8.60
N ASP A 211 -27.90 4.22 9.19
CA ASP A 211 -28.21 4.26 10.62
C ASP A 211 -27.48 3.20 11.45
N ARG A 212 -26.63 2.37 10.82
CA ARG A 212 -25.93 1.28 11.51
C ARG A 212 -24.83 1.80 12.44
N ASN A 213 -24.61 1.07 13.52
CA ASN A 213 -23.55 1.36 14.50
C ASN A 213 -22.25 0.63 14.13
N VAL A 214 -21.12 1.18 14.57
CA VAL A 214 -19.77 0.62 14.35
C VAL A 214 -19.09 0.38 15.68
N PHE A 215 -18.53 -0.81 15.85
CA PHE A 215 -17.60 -1.09 16.94
C PHE A 215 -16.23 -1.42 16.37
N LEU A 216 -15.16 -1.07 17.08
CA LEU A 216 -13.82 -1.45 16.65
C LEU A 216 -12.85 -1.68 17.81
N PHE A 217 -11.90 -2.57 17.53
CA PHE A 217 -10.77 -2.81 18.43
C PHE A 217 -9.70 -1.76 18.19
N VAL A 218 -9.49 -0.91 19.20
CA VAL A 218 -8.45 0.12 19.16
C VAL A 218 -7.25 -0.42 19.89
N SER A 219 -6.25 -0.92 19.17
CA SER A 219 -5.04 -1.53 19.76
C SER A 219 -4.08 -0.50 20.36
N GLY A 220 -4.30 0.79 20.10
CA GLY A 220 -3.36 1.87 20.41
C GLY A 220 -2.32 2.10 19.31
N GLY A 221 -2.33 1.27 18.26
CA GLY A 221 -1.58 1.52 17.03
C GLY A 221 -2.24 2.61 16.19
N VAL A 222 -1.42 3.38 15.47
CA VAL A 222 -1.86 4.56 14.69
C VAL A 222 -3.04 4.26 13.76
N ASP A 223 -3.07 3.12 13.06
CA ASP A 223 -4.13 2.85 12.09
C ASP A 223 -5.49 2.65 12.78
N SER A 224 -5.52 1.88 13.88
CA SER A 224 -6.74 1.66 14.66
C SER A 224 -7.27 2.94 15.30
N THR A 225 -6.36 3.80 15.78
CA THR A 225 -6.70 5.10 16.37
C THR A 225 -7.24 6.06 15.32
N VAL A 226 -6.59 6.16 14.16
CA VAL A 226 -7.06 7.04 13.07
C VAL A 226 -8.40 6.55 12.52
N ALA A 227 -8.58 5.24 12.36
CA ALA A 227 -9.86 4.66 11.93
C ALA A 227 -10.98 4.97 12.92
N PHE A 228 -10.73 4.83 14.23
CA PHE A 228 -11.68 5.18 15.29
C PHE A 228 -12.14 6.62 15.20
N VAL A 229 -11.18 7.54 15.17
CA VAL A 229 -11.43 8.98 15.14
C VAL A 229 -12.15 9.40 13.86
N LEU A 230 -11.80 8.82 12.71
CA LEU A 230 -12.44 9.10 11.44
C LEU A 230 -13.90 8.63 11.41
N LEU A 231 -14.16 7.40 11.89
CA LEU A 231 -15.52 6.86 12.04
C LEU A 231 -16.36 7.71 12.99
N GLU A 232 -15.81 8.10 14.15
CA GLU A 232 -16.53 8.92 15.13
C GLU A 232 -16.87 10.29 14.55
N LYS A 233 -15.95 10.94 13.83
CA LYS A 233 -16.25 12.21 13.14
C LYS A 233 -17.31 12.05 12.04
N ALA A 234 -17.37 10.90 11.37
CA ALA A 234 -18.37 10.64 10.34
C ALA A 234 -19.76 10.41 10.92
N LEU A 235 -19.84 9.55 11.96
CA LEU A 235 -21.11 8.98 12.45
C LEU A 235 -21.58 9.56 13.78
N GLY A 236 -20.69 10.15 14.56
CA GLY A 236 -20.92 10.68 15.91
C GLY A 236 -20.65 9.65 17.02
N ALA A 237 -20.27 10.16 18.19
CA ALA A 237 -19.86 9.35 19.36
C ALA A 237 -20.87 8.29 19.80
N LYS A 238 -22.18 8.52 19.62
CA LYS A 238 -23.22 7.55 20.02
C LYS A 238 -23.26 6.29 19.17
N ARG A 239 -22.76 6.35 17.92
CA ARG A 239 -22.83 5.25 16.94
C ARG A 239 -21.50 4.54 16.74
N VAL A 240 -20.43 5.02 17.39
CA VAL A 240 -19.09 4.44 17.25
C VAL A 240 -18.57 4.07 18.63
N TYR A 241 -18.26 2.80 18.83
CA TYR A 241 -17.77 2.28 20.10
C TYR A 241 -16.36 1.70 19.95
N GLY A 242 -15.41 2.20 20.73
CA GLY A 242 -14.03 1.72 20.75
C GLY A 242 -13.78 0.78 21.92
N LEU A 243 -13.15 -0.37 21.66
CA LEU A 243 -12.74 -1.33 22.69
C LEU A 243 -11.24 -1.57 22.62
N HIS A 244 -10.53 -1.34 23.72
CA HIS A 244 -9.12 -1.67 23.87
C HIS A 244 -8.97 -2.80 24.89
N ILE A 245 -8.38 -3.92 24.47
CA ILE A 245 -8.08 -5.05 25.35
C ILE A 245 -6.61 -4.92 25.77
N ASP A 246 -6.38 -4.63 27.04
CA ASP A 246 -5.05 -4.72 27.63
C ASP A 246 -4.73 -6.17 27.94
N ASN A 247 -3.81 -6.75 27.19
CA ASN A 247 -3.38 -8.14 27.35
C ASN A 247 -2.30 -8.33 28.42
N GLY A 248 -1.93 -7.27 29.16
CA GLY A 248 -0.87 -7.31 30.18
C GLY A 248 0.55 -7.42 29.62
N LEU A 249 0.71 -7.42 28.30
CA LEU A 249 1.99 -7.49 27.58
C LEU A 249 2.31 -6.18 26.87
N MET A 250 1.68 -5.08 27.28
CA MET A 250 1.85 -3.76 26.70
C MET A 250 3.10 -3.06 27.25
N ARG A 251 3.48 -1.91 26.66
CA ARG A 251 4.54 -1.06 27.26
C ARG A 251 4.04 -0.47 28.58
N LYS A 252 4.97 0.03 29.41
CA LYS A 252 4.65 0.69 30.66
C LYS A 252 3.63 1.82 30.42
N ASN A 253 2.50 1.76 31.11
CA ASN A 253 1.39 2.72 31.04
C ASN A 253 0.80 2.94 29.63
N GLU A 254 1.00 2.00 28.72
CA GLU A 254 0.57 2.11 27.32
C GLU A 254 -0.94 2.30 27.17
N SER A 255 -1.70 1.41 27.78
CA SER A 255 -3.16 1.36 27.67
C SER A 255 -3.81 2.58 28.33
N ALA A 256 -3.26 3.01 29.47
CA ALA A 256 -3.65 4.24 30.13
C ALA A 256 -3.36 5.46 29.25
N PHE A 257 -2.17 5.54 28.66
CA PHE A 257 -1.79 6.62 27.75
C PHE A 257 -2.71 6.71 26.52
N VAL A 258 -3.06 5.58 25.90
CA VAL A 258 -4.00 5.54 24.77
C VAL A 258 -5.38 6.04 25.18
N ARG A 259 -5.89 5.55 26.32
CA ARG A 259 -7.18 5.99 26.88
C ARG A 259 -7.19 7.49 27.16
N ASP A 260 -6.23 7.97 27.93
CA ASP A 260 -6.19 9.36 28.41
C ASP A 260 -6.06 10.31 27.22
N SER A 261 -5.21 9.96 26.24
CA SER A 261 -5.07 10.72 25.00
C SER A 261 -6.38 10.80 24.20
N LEU A 262 -7.14 9.71 24.08
CA LEU A 262 -8.42 9.73 23.38
C LEU A 262 -9.48 10.55 24.13
N LEU A 263 -9.56 10.38 25.46
CA LEU A 263 -10.49 11.12 26.31
C LEU A 263 -10.24 12.63 26.29
N GLU A 264 -8.98 13.06 26.39
CA GLU A 264 -8.59 14.48 26.33
C GLU A 264 -9.01 15.15 25.01
N HIS A 265 -9.20 14.37 23.94
CA HIS A 265 -9.62 14.85 22.62
C HIS A 265 -11.12 14.65 22.35
N GLY A 266 -11.90 14.30 23.37
CA GLY A 266 -13.36 14.21 23.32
C GLY A 266 -13.91 12.86 22.86
N PHE A 267 -13.05 11.87 22.59
CA PHE A 267 -13.46 10.53 22.17
C PHE A 267 -13.83 9.68 23.41
N THR A 268 -15.07 9.85 23.86
CA THR A 268 -15.56 9.32 25.15
C THR A 268 -16.19 7.93 25.06
N ASN A 269 -16.64 7.50 23.88
CA ASN A 269 -17.26 6.18 23.70
C ASN A 269 -16.20 5.09 23.47
N PHE A 270 -15.28 4.99 24.43
CA PHE A 270 -14.10 4.15 24.39
C PHE A 270 -13.90 3.46 25.74
N ARG A 271 -13.67 2.15 25.73
CA ARG A 271 -13.44 1.36 26.95
C ARG A 271 -12.16 0.55 26.87
N VAL A 272 -11.42 0.55 27.98
CA VAL A 272 -10.32 -0.38 28.23
C VAL A 272 -10.82 -1.56 29.05
N VAL A 273 -10.52 -2.77 28.60
CA VAL A 273 -10.72 -4.02 29.34
C VAL A 273 -9.35 -4.53 29.76
N ASP A 274 -9.12 -4.60 31.07
CA ASP A 274 -7.95 -5.26 31.62
C ASP A 274 -8.16 -6.77 31.58
N ALA A 275 -7.39 -7.45 30.74
CA ALA A 275 -7.36 -8.90 30.62
C ALA A 275 -5.95 -9.44 30.92
N GLY A 276 -5.05 -8.63 31.48
CA GLY A 276 -3.69 -9.06 31.80
C GLY A 276 -3.62 -10.38 32.59
N PRO A 277 -4.47 -10.59 33.62
CA PRO A 277 -4.51 -11.86 34.34
C PRO A 277 -4.83 -13.08 33.46
N ASP A 278 -5.77 -12.96 32.51
CA ASP A 278 -6.15 -14.05 31.60
C ASP A 278 -4.95 -14.48 30.74
N PHE A 279 -4.31 -13.51 30.08
CA PHE A 279 -3.17 -13.76 29.19
C PHE A 279 -1.93 -14.26 29.95
N LEU A 280 -1.60 -13.66 31.09
CA LEU A 280 -0.44 -14.08 31.89
C LEU A 280 -0.62 -15.48 32.47
N SER A 281 -1.84 -15.85 32.84
CA SER A 281 -2.16 -17.21 33.28
C SER A 281 -1.97 -18.22 32.14
N ALA A 282 -2.50 -17.92 30.95
CA ALA A 282 -2.40 -18.78 29.78
C ALA A 282 -0.95 -18.97 29.28
N LEU A 283 -0.06 -17.99 29.53
CA LEU A 283 1.35 -18.04 29.13
C LEU A 283 2.26 -18.70 30.18
N ARG A 284 1.74 -19.15 31.31
CA ARG A 284 2.55 -19.74 32.38
C ARG A 284 3.31 -20.98 31.89
N GLY A 285 4.63 -20.96 32.03
CA GLY A 285 5.51 -22.06 31.63
C GLY A 285 5.72 -22.19 30.12
N VAL A 286 5.21 -21.26 29.31
CA VAL A 286 5.36 -21.32 27.85
C VAL A 286 6.66 -20.64 27.44
N VAL A 287 7.59 -21.43 26.89
CA VAL A 287 8.89 -20.93 26.43
C VAL A 287 8.92 -20.65 24.93
N HIS A 288 8.36 -21.54 24.11
CA HIS A 288 8.45 -21.46 22.65
C HIS A 288 7.70 -20.25 22.06
N PRO A 289 8.33 -19.42 21.22
CA PRO A 289 7.76 -18.16 20.74
C PRO A 289 6.54 -18.33 19.84
N GLU A 290 6.52 -19.35 18.98
CA GLU A 290 5.36 -19.64 18.13
C GLU A 290 4.15 -20.10 18.96
N GLU A 291 4.40 -20.88 20.02
CA GLU A 291 3.33 -21.30 20.93
C GLU A 291 2.78 -20.11 21.72
N LYS A 292 3.64 -19.19 22.17
CA LYS A 292 3.18 -17.92 22.78
C LYS A 292 2.29 -17.13 21.82
N ARG A 293 2.66 -17.01 20.54
CA ARG A 293 1.84 -16.32 19.53
C ARG A 293 0.47 -16.96 19.40
N ARG A 294 0.42 -18.30 19.29
CA ARG A 294 -0.82 -19.07 19.19
C ARG A 294 -1.73 -18.84 20.40
N ILE A 295 -1.18 -18.99 21.61
CA ILE A 295 -1.93 -18.81 22.87
C ILE A 295 -2.46 -17.39 22.99
N ILE A 296 -1.64 -16.37 22.72
CA ILE A 296 -2.08 -14.96 22.78
C ILE A 296 -3.20 -14.71 21.76
N GLY A 297 -3.09 -15.26 20.55
CA GLY A 297 -4.14 -15.16 19.54
C GLY A 297 -5.47 -15.78 19.99
N THR A 298 -5.43 -17.00 20.53
CA THR A 298 -6.62 -17.68 21.06
C THR A 298 -7.24 -16.92 22.23
N GLN A 299 -6.42 -16.51 23.22
CA GLN A 299 -6.89 -15.78 24.39
C GLN A 299 -7.51 -14.43 24.02
N PHE A 300 -6.97 -13.74 23.01
CA PHE A 300 -7.56 -12.51 22.51
C PHE A 300 -8.99 -12.73 22.00
N ILE A 301 -9.25 -13.81 21.27
CA ILE A 301 -10.60 -14.14 20.77
C ILE A 301 -11.56 -14.41 21.93
N GLU A 302 -11.13 -15.19 22.93
CA GLU A 302 -11.97 -15.51 24.10
C GLU A 302 -12.32 -14.26 24.92
N VAL A 303 -11.32 -13.42 25.23
CA VAL A 303 -11.51 -12.16 25.97
C VAL A 303 -12.38 -11.19 25.17
N ARG A 304 -12.19 -11.14 23.86
CA ARG A 304 -12.99 -10.32 22.93
C ARG A 304 -14.46 -10.69 23.02
N ASP A 305 -14.79 -11.96 22.86
CA ASP A 305 -16.18 -12.43 22.82
C ASP A 305 -16.87 -12.18 24.16
N ARG A 306 -16.17 -12.48 25.26
CA ARG A 306 -16.61 -12.16 26.63
C ARG A 306 -16.86 -10.66 26.82
N ALA A 307 -15.95 -9.80 26.35
CA ALA A 307 -16.09 -8.35 26.49
C ALA A 307 -17.25 -7.80 25.65
N MET A 308 -17.46 -8.33 24.44
CA MET A 308 -18.58 -7.94 23.59
C MET A 308 -19.93 -8.32 24.21
N GLU A 309 -20.05 -9.54 24.74
CA GLU A 309 -21.26 -10.01 25.44
C GLU A 309 -21.57 -9.13 26.65
N GLN A 310 -20.58 -8.85 27.50
CA GLN A 310 -20.75 -8.00 28.69
C GLN A 310 -21.16 -6.56 28.36
N LEU A 311 -20.79 -6.07 27.18
CA LEU A 311 -21.11 -4.72 26.71
C LEU A 311 -22.41 -4.66 25.89
N GLY A 312 -23.07 -5.81 25.65
CA GLY A 312 -24.26 -5.88 24.80
C GLY A 312 -23.97 -5.48 23.35
N LEU A 313 -22.75 -5.69 22.88
CA LEU A 313 -22.34 -5.40 21.50
C LEU A 313 -22.71 -6.60 20.62
N ASP A 314 -23.98 -6.68 20.23
CA ASP A 314 -24.50 -7.72 19.33
C ASP A 314 -23.83 -7.65 17.94
N PRO A 315 -23.05 -8.67 17.52
CA PRO A 315 -22.41 -8.71 16.22
C PRO A 315 -23.36 -8.61 15.02
N GLU A 316 -24.66 -8.90 15.21
CA GLU A 316 -25.67 -8.76 14.16
C GLU A 316 -26.15 -7.32 14.00
N GLN A 317 -26.01 -6.48 15.03
CA GLN A 317 -26.44 -5.07 15.03
C GLN A 317 -25.28 -4.09 14.81
N TRP A 318 -24.06 -4.54 15.08
CA TRP A 318 -22.87 -3.70 15.03
C TRP A 318 -21.95 -4.12 13.89
N ILE A 319 -21.54 -3.14 13.09
CA ILE A 319 -20.57 -3.30 12.01
C ILE A 319 -19.16 -3.26 12.59
N LEU A 320 -18.30 -4.20 12.19
CA LEU A 320 -16.92 -4.23 12.63
C LEU A 320 -16.09 -3.18 11.87
N GLY A 321 -15.52 -2.21 12.58
CA GLY A 321 -14.54 -1.28 12.06
C GLY A 321 -13.12 -1.85 12.13
N GLN A 322 -12.32 -1.67 11.08
CA GLN A 322 -10.91 -2.06 11.07
C GLN A 322 -10.01 -0.95 10.55
N GLY A 323 -8.81 -0.85 11.12
CA GLY A 323 -7.75 0.04 10.67
C GLY A 323 -6.92 -0.52 9.50
N THR A 324 -7.48 -1.40 8.68
CA THR A 324 -6.80 -2.00 7.53
C THR A 324 -6.34 -0.91 6.56
N ILE A 325 -5.08 -0.99 6.12
CA ILE A 325 -4.49 -0.02 5.20
C ILE A 325 -4.22 -0.63 3.81
N TYR A 326 -3.87 0.21 2.84
CA TYR A 326 -3.72 -0.20 1.44
C TYR A 326 -2.73 -1.35 1.19
N PRO A 327 -1.55 -1.42 1.83
CA PRO A 327 -0.69 -2.60 1.73
C PRO A 327 -1.38 -3.91 2.17
N ASP A 328 -2.21 -3.87 3.22
CA ASP A 328 -2.88 -5.07 3.74
C ASP A 328 -3.95 -5.58 2.75
N THR A 329 -4.61 -4.68 2.02
CA THR A 329 -5.65 -5.04 1.03
C THR A 329 -5.06 -5.64 -0.24
N ILE A 330 -3.86 -5.22 -0.64
CA ILE A 330 -3.15 -5.80 -1.79
C ILE A 330 -2.55 -7.16 -1.43
N GLU A 331 -1.91 -7.28 -0.26
CA GLU A 331 -1.34 -8.55 0.22
C GLU A 331 -2.42 -9.64 0.38
N SER A 332 -3.64 -9.26 0.82
CA SER A 332 -4.77 -10.19 0.98
C SER A 332 -5.63 -10.37 -0.28
N GLY A 333 -5.66 -9.37 -1.18
CA GLY A 333 -6.39 -9.42 -2.45
C GLY A 333 -5.72 -10.26 -3.54
N GLY A 334 -4.50 -10.76 -3.29
CA GLY A 334 -3.86 -11.77 -4.13
C GLY A 334 -3.49 -11.28 -5.52
N THR A 335 -2.64 -10.25 -5.63
CA THR A 335 -1.79 -10.21 -6.83
C THR A 335 -0.94 -11.48 -6.82
N LYS A 336 -1.17 -12.38 -7.79
CA LYS A 336 -0.53 -13.71 -7.89
C LYS A 336 1.00 -13.66 -7.79
N ASN A 337 1.59 -12.48 -8.01
CA ASN A 337 3.02 -12.23 -8.12
C ASN A 337 3.64 -11.57 -6.86
N ALA A 338 2.84 -11.16 -5.87
CA ALA A 338 3.38 -10.59 -4.64
C ALA A 338 3.99 -11.70 -3.78
N ALA A 339 5.27 -11.56 -3.42
CA ALA A 339 5.92 -12.47 -2.50
C ALA A 339 5.17 -12.45 -1.17
N VAL A 340 4.60 -13.59 -0.76
CA VAL A 340 3.81 -13.76 0.47
C VAL A 340 4.76 -13.69 1.68
N ILE A 341 5.22 -12.49 2.01
CA ILE A 341 6.10 -12.21 3.15
C ILE A 341 5.29 -11.50 4.22
N LYS A 342 4.25 -12.17 4.73
CA LYS A 342 3.65 -11.88 6.05
C LYS A 342 2.68 -13.00 6.44
N THR A 343 3.16 -13.96 7.22
CA THR A 343 2.37 -15.07 7.79
C THR A 343 1.58 -14.69 9.05
N HIS A 344 1.36 -13.40 9.32
CA HIS A 344 0.73 -12.97 10.56
C HIS A 344 -0.41 -11.99 10.31
N HIS A 345 -1.62 -12.53 10.50
CA HIS A 345 -2.89 -11.85 10.70
C HIS A 345 -3.22 -10.75 9.70
N ASN A 346 -3.95 -11.07 8.63
CA ASN A 346 -4.97 -10.17 8.07
C ASN A 346 -5.87 -10.97 7.12
N ARG A 347 -7.18 -10.96 7.40
CA ARG A 347 -8.27 -11.74 6.76
C ARG A 347 -8.28 -13.25 7.05
N VAL A 348 -8.71 -13.60 8.27
CA VAL A 348 -9.28 -14.93 8.54
C VAL A 348 -10.53 -15.08 7.65
N ALA A 349 -10.81 -16.26 7.10
CA ALA A 349 -11.98 -16.51 6.23
C ALA A 349 -13.31 -15.93 6.76
N LEU A 350 -13.47 -15.93 8.09
CA LEU A 350 -14.59 -15.30 8.80
C LEU A 350 -14.71 -13.78 8.52
N VAL A 351 -13.59 -13.05 8.50
CA VAL A 351 -13.58 -11.61 8.21
C VAL A 351 -13.92 -11.36 6.74
N GLU A 352 -13.48 -12.21 5.82
CA GLU A 352 -13.84 -12.11 4.40
C GLU A 352 -15.34 -12.34 4.19
N GLU A 353 -15.91 -13.31 4.90
CA GLU A 353 -17.35 -13.55 4.91
C GLU A 353 -18.12 -12.33 5.45
N LEU A 354 -17.67 -11.74 6.57
CA LEU A 354 -18.27 -10.51 7.10
C LEU A 354 -18.11 -9.32 6.15
N ILE A 355 -16.99 -9.20 5.44
CA ILE A 355 -16.80 -8.19 4.39
C ILE A 355 -17.81 -8.40 3.27
N ALA A 356 -17.97 -9.63 2.79
CA ALA A 356 -18.94 -9.98 1.74
C ALA A 356 -20.39 -9.73 2.16
N GLN A 357 -20.71 -9.91 3.45
CA GLN A 357 -22.01 -9.58 4.04
C GLN A 357 -22.20 -8.08 4.31
N GLY A 358 -21.20 -7.24 4.05
CA GLY A 358 -21.25 -5.80 4.33
C GLY A 358 -21.25 -5.46 5.83
N LYS A 359 -20.76 -6.37 6.67
CA LYS A 359 -20.63 -6.27 8.13
C LYS A 359 -19.27 -5.74 8.62
N VAL A 360 -18.41 -5.31 7.70
CA VAL A 360 -17.12 -4.68 8.00
C VAL A 360 -17.01 -3.31 7.33
N ILE A 361 -16.33 -2.35 7.97
CA ILE A 361 -15.91 -1.08 7.38
C ILE A 361 -14.41 -0.82 7.59
N GLU A 362 -13.71 -0.53 6.50
CA GLU A 362 -12.25 -0.32 6.47
C GLU A 362 -11.94 1.08 5.92
N PRO A 363 -12.12 2.15 6.72
CA PRO A 363 -12.08 3.53 6.23
C PRO A 363 -10.68 4.02 5.84
N LEU A 364 -9.63 3.22 6.07
CA LEU A 364 -8.23 3.53 5.71
C LEU A 364 -7.69 2.62 4.61
N SER A 365 -8.54 1.76 4.03
CA SER A 365 -8.16 0.73 3.05
C SER A 365 -7.51 1.29 1.79
N GLN A 366 -7.68 2.57 1.51
CA GLN A 366 -7.06 3.25 0.37
C GLN A 366 -5.75 3.96 0.71
N LEU A 367 -5.29 3.98 1.96
CA LEU A 367 -4.16 4.80 2.40
C LEU A 367 -2.88 3.99 2.65
N TYR A 368 -1.73 4.56 2.33
CA TYR A 368 -0.44 4.13 2.86
C TYR A 368 -0.20 4.63 4.28
N LYS A 369 0.80 4.04 4.96
CA LYS A 369 1.11 4.36 6.36
C LYS A 369 1.48 5.84 6.59
N ASP A 370 2.19 6.47 5.66
CA ASP A 370 2.52 7.89 5.72
C ASP A 370 1.26 8.77 5.55
N GLU A 371 0.35 8.38 4.65
CA GLU A 371 -0.95 9.04 4.45
C GLU A 371 -1.86 8.92 5.68
N VAL A 372 -1.94 7.74 6.31
CA VAL A 372 -2.68 7.54 7.58
C VAL A 372 -2.16 8.46 8.68
N ARG A 373 -0.84 8.68 8.75
CA ARG A 373 -0.25 9.61 9.72
C ARG A 373 -0.66 11.05 9.45
N GLU A 374 -0.57 11.50 8.19
CA GLU A 374 -1.02 12.85 7.81
C GLU A 374 -2.52 13.04 8.10
N VAL A 375 -3.35 12.03 7.84
CA VAL A 375 -4.78 12.04 8.23
C VAL A 375 -4.93 12.18 9.74
N GLY A 376 -4.20 11.38 10.54
CA GLY A 376 -4.25 11.45 12.00
C GLY A 376 -3.92 12.84 12.54
N GLU A 377 -2.87 13.49 12.02
CA GLU A 377 -2.51 14.86 12.41
C GLU A 377 -3.63 15.86 12.05
N ARG A 378 -4.20 15.75 10.85
CA ARG A 378 -5.30 16.63 10.40
C ARG A 378 -6.58 16.43 11.18
N LEU A 379 -6.83 15.23 11.70
CA LEU A 379 -7.98 14.95 12.58
C LEU A 379 -7.78 15.46 14.01
N GLY A 380 -6.60 16.00 14.34
CA GLY A 380 -6.25 16.54 15.64
C GLY A 380 -5.70 15.51 16.63
N ILE A 381 -5.28 14.33 16.15
CA ILE A 381 -4.70 13.29 17.01
C ILE A 381 -3.28 13.71 17.42
N PRO A 382 -2.90 13.58 18.70
CA PRO A 382 -1.55 13.91 19.17
C PRO A 382 -0.45 13.28 18.33
N LYS A 383 0.58 14.07 18.03
CA LYS A 383 1.78 13.59 17.33
C LYS A 383 2.42 12.39 18.04
N SER A 384 2.36 12.40 19.38
CA SER A 384 2.82 11.31 20.25
C SER A 384 2.05 10.00 20.07
N LEU A 385 0.84 10.03 19.51
CA LEU A 385 0.05 8.85 19.11
C LEU A 385 0.30 8.46 17.65
N VAL A 386 0.37 9.45 16.76
CA VAL A 386 0.49 9.24 15.31
C VAL A 386 1.86 8.69 14.91
N TRP A 387 2.95 9.20 15.51
CA TRP A 387 4.33 8.86 15.13
C TRP A 387 4.96 7.77 15.98
N ARG A 388 4.15 6.99 16.69
CA ARG A 388 4.65 5.89 17.50
C ARG A 388 5.25 4.81 16.63
N HIS A 389 6.29 4.19 17.16
CA HIS A 389 6.82 2.97 16.55
C HIS A 389 5.77 1.86 16.60
N PRO A 390 5.67 1.04 15.52
CA PRO A 390 4.84 -0.15 15.52
C PRO A 390 5.11 -1.01 16.74
N PHE A 391 4.04 -1.53 17.32
CA PHE A 391 4.10 -2.46 18.45
C PHE A 391 3.35 -3.74 18.04
N PRO A 392 3.96 -4.92 18.17
CA PRO A 392 3.34 -6.16 17.71
C PRO A 392 2.13 -6.50 18.58
N GLY A 393 1.12 -7.16 18.00
CA GLY A 393 -0.07 -7.62 18.74
C GLY A 393 0.27 -8.49 19.98
N PRO A 394 1.19 -9.46 19.88
CA PRO A 394 1.71 -10.21 21.03
C PRO A 394 2.53 -9.40 22.05
N GLY A 395 2.78 -8.11 21.77
CA GLY A 395 3.45 -7.17 22.65
C GLY A 395 4.81 -7.66 23.14
N LEU A 396 5.02 -7.56 24.46
CA LEU A 396 6.22 -8.01 25.15
C LEU A 396 6.34 -9.55 25.21
N GLY A 397 5.27 -10.30 24.95
CA GLY A 397 5.27 -11.77 24.98
C GLY A 397 6.26 -12.40 23.99
N VAL A 398 6.50 -11.72 22.86
CA VAL A 398 7.50 -12.13 21.83
C VAL A 398 8.82 -11.34 21.94
N ARG A 399 8.97 -10.49 22.94
CA ARG A 399 10.21 -9.75 23.22
C ARG A 399 10.93 -10.24 24.47
N ALA A 400 10.23 -10.98 25.33
CA ALA A 400 10.81 -11.70 26.46
C ALA A 400 11.26 -13.10 26.01
N LEU A 401 12.57 -13.30 25.90
CA LEU A 401 13.14 -14.64 25.77
C LEU A 401 12.95 -15.35 27.11
N CYS A 402 12.29 -16.50 27.07
CA CYS A 402 12.11 -17.36 28.24
C CYS A 402 13.00 -18.59 28.09
N SER A 403 13.37 -19.17 29.21
CA SER A 403 14.04 -20.46 29.32
C SER A 403 13.39 -21.23 30.47
N ASP A 404 13.49 -22.55 30.41
CA ASP A 404 13.01 -23.46 31.46
C ASP A 404 13.78 -23.30 32.78
#